data_AF-A0A3S5E338-F1
#
_entry.id   AF-A0A3S5E338-F1
#
_cell.length_a   1.000
_cell.length_b   1.000
_cell.length_c   1.000
_cell.angle_alpha   90.00
_cell.angle_beta   90.00
_cell.angle_gamma   90.00
#
_symmetry.space_group_name_H-M   'P 1'
#
loop_
_entity.id
_entity.type
_entity.pdbx_description
1 polymer ?
#
loop_
_entity_poly.entity_id
_entity_poly.type
_entity_poly.pdbx_seq_one_letter_code
_entity_poly.pdbx_strand_id
1 'polypeptide(L)'
;MKTQILIAALFFGGLITAQQKKDSLKVNAIDAVTLKKQVFKKQGDRLVYDVASSSIAKGTNTFNLLKQTPMISSIDGKTLKILGKNDAVIYINNKKTNMDSEALIEMLKSTPSEDIQKIEVITVPGSEFQVESKEGVINIVMKKAKTTVTTER
;
A
#
# COMPACT_ATOMS: atom_id res chain seq x y z
N MET A 1 90.12 28.56 40.49
CA MET A 1 89.05 29.57 40.30
C MET A 1 87.79 28.82 39.93
N LYS A 2 86.68 29.14 40.59
CA LYS A 2 85.40 28.42 40.49
C LYS A 2 84.65 28.86 39.23
N THR A 3 84.09 27.92 38.49
CA THR A 3 82.88 28.17 37.68
C THR A 3 81.98 26.95 37.80
N GLN A 4 80.73 27.23 38.13
CA GLN A 4 79.73 26.28 38.58
C GLN A 4 78.92 25.67 37.42
N ILE A 5 78.38 24.49 37.74
CA ILE A 5 77.50 23.58 37.02
C ILE A 5 76.19 24.25 36.55
N LEU A 6 75.62 23.79 35.42
CA LEU A 6 74.18 23.44 35.31
C LEU A 6 73.86 22.68 34.01
N ILE A 7 73.35 21.46 34.20
CA ILE A 7 72.74 20.56 33.20
C ILE A 7 71.26 20.93 33.06
N ALA A 8 70.78 21.11 31.82
CA ALA A 8 69.37 20.96 31.37
C ALA A 8 69.29 21.46 29.92
N ALA A 9 68.51 20.92 28.97
CA ALA A 9 67.69 19.73 28.85
C ALA A 9 67.24 19.69 27.37
N LEU A 10 66.72 18.54 26.94
CA LEU A 10 65.71 18.39 25.87
C LEU A 10 66.18 18.44 24.41
N PHE A 11 66.62 17.26 23.96
CA PHE A 11 66.03 16.53 22.83
C PHE A 11 65.07 17.34 21.95
N PHE A 12 65.58 17.87 20.83
CA PHE A 12 64.77 18.29 19.70
C PHE A 12 65.33 17.66 18.42
N GLY A 13 64.85 16.45 18.14
CA GLY A 13 65.07 15.71 16.89
C GLY A 13 63.81 14.91 16.61
N GLY A 14 62.75 15.61 16.21
CA GLY A 14 61.41 15.04 16.04
C GLY A 14 61.39 13.97 14.96
N LEU A 15 61.10 12.72 15.36
CA LEU A 15 60.47 11.74 14.48
C LEU A 15 59.07 12.25 14.16
N ILE A 16 58.81 12.54 12.89
CA ILE A 16 57.44 12.70 12.40
C ILE A 16 56.81 11.31 12.34
N THR A 17 56.17 10.88 13.42
CA THR A 17 55.19 9.79 13.35
C THR A 17 53.88 10.40 12.85
N ALA A 18 53.52 10.12 11.60
CA ALA A 18 52.19 10.41 11.08
C ALA A 18 51.17 9.51 11.80
N GLN A 19 50.62 10.00 12.92
CA GLN A 19 49.45 9.39 13.55
C GLN A 19 48.25 9.61 12.63
N GLN A 20 47.90 8.58 11.86
CA GLN A 20 46.65 8.52 11.12
C GLN A 20 45.50 8.41 12.12
N LYS A 21 44.95 9.56 12.51
CA LYS A 21 43.74 9.66 13.32
C LYS A 21 42.60 9.06 12.49
N LYS A 22 42.12 7.87 12.89
CA LYS A 22 40.88 7.31 12.36
C LYS A 22 39.76 8.29 12.73
N ASP A 23 39.28 9.05 11.77
CA ASP A 23 38.01 9.74 11.89
C ASP A 23 36.93 8.68 12.07
N SER A 24 36.46 8.50 13.30
CA SER A 24 35.24 7.75 13.56
C SER A 24 34.06 8.63 13.16
N LEU A 25 33.82 8.73 11.85
CA LEU A 25 32.51 9.16 11.38
C LEU A 25 31.51 8.12 11.91
N LYS A 26 30.62 8.55 12.82
CA LYS A 26 29.45 7.77 13.17
C LYS A 26 28.62 7.65 11.89
N VAL A 27 28.83 6.56 11.17
CA VAL A 27 27.94 6.14 10.11
C VAL A 27 26.63 5.82 10.80
N ASN A 28 25.66 6.71 10.69
CA ASN A 28 24.27 6.36 10.97
C ASN A 28 23.97 5.22 10.01
N ALA A 29 23.95 3.99 10.53
CA ALA A 29 23.47 2.84 9.80
C ALA A 29 22.10 3.24 9.25
N ILE A 30 22.00 3.29 7.93
CA ILE A 30 20.74 3.59 7.28
C ILE A 30 19.88 2.36 7.58
N ASP A 31 19.00 2.49 8.57
CA ASP A 31 18.02 1.45 8.90
C ASP A 31 17.38 1.01 7.59
N ALA A 32 17.43 -0.30 7.32
CA ALA A 32 16.90 -0.88 6.10
C ALA A 32 15.50 -0.33 5.86
N VAL A 33 15.36 0.50 4.82
CA VAL A 33 14.07 1.09 4.45
C VAL A 33 13.14 -0.07 4.16
N THR A 34 12.25 -0.36 5.10
CA THR A 34 11.26 -1.41 4.95
C THR A 34 10.30 -0.92 3.88
N LEU A 35 10.46 -1.42 2.66
CA LEU A 35 9.61 -1.09 1.51
C LEU A 35 8.17 -1.49 1.83
N LYS A 36 7.37 -0.51 2.28
CA LYS A 36 5.93 -0.71 2.47
C LYS A 36 5.29 -0.82 1.09
N LYS A 37 4.68 -1.96 0.80
CA LYS A 37 3.98 -2.20 -0.46
C LYS A 37 2.92 -1.13 -0.66
N GLN A 38 2.94 -0.45 -1.81
CA GLN A 38 1.95 0.56 -2.14
C GLN A 38 0.56 -0.08 -2.25
N VAL A 39 -0.35 0.37 -1.39
CA VAL A 39 -1.73 -0.14 -1.33
C VAL A 39 -2.61 0.43 -2.44
N PHE A 40 -2.34 1.65 -2.92
CA PHE A 40 -3.05 2.26 -4.04
C PHE A 40 -2.11 2.42 -5.23
N LYS A 41 -2.61 2.10 -6.43
CA LYS A 41 -1.90 2.29 -7.69
C LYS A 41 -2.82 2.98 -8.68
N LYS A 42 -2.42 4.15 -9.19
CA LYS A 42 -3.16 4.82 -10.25
C LYS A 42 -2.67 4.32 -11.61
N GLN A 43 -3.60 3.89 -12.44
CA GLN A 43 -3.40 3.54 -13.84
C GLN A 43 -4.13 4.58 -14.71
N GLY A 44 -3.95 4.52 -16.03
CA GLY A 44 -4.52 5.53 -16.94
C GLY A 44 -6.05 5.56 -16.92
N ASP A 45 -6.67 4.40 -16.80
CA ASP A 45 -8.13 4.16 -16.84
C ASP A 45 -8.76 3.90 -15.47
N ARG A 46 -7.95 3.49 -14.47
CA ARG A 46 -8.44 3.02 -13.18
C ARG A 46 -7.54 3.33 -11.98
N LEU A 47 -8.13 3.36 -10.79
CA LEU A 47 -7.42 3.27 -9.51
C LEU A 47 -7.52 1.84 -8.99
N VAL A 48 -6.39 1.22 -8.65
CA VAL A 48 -6.33 -0.12 -8.07
C VAL A 48 -5.97 -0.02 -6.59
N TYR A 49 -6.86 -0.53 -5.74
CA TYR A 49 -6.63 -0.71 -4.32
C TYR A 49 -6.29 -2.18 -4.03
N ASP A 50 -5.04 -2.45 -3.65
CA ASP A 50 -4.55 -3.75 -3.19
C ASP A 50 -4.95 -3.98 -1.73
N VAL A 51 -6.18 -4.49 -1.57
CA VAL A 51 -6.81 -4.74 -0.27
C VAL A 51 -6.01 -5.77 0.54
N ALA A 52 -5.49 -6.81 -0.11
CA ALA A 52 -4.70 -7.86 0.54
C ALA A 52 -3.43 -7.34 1.22
N SER A 53 -2.94 -6.16 0.81
CA SER A 53 -1.74 -5.52 1.37
C SER A 53 -2.07 -4.43 2.39
N SER A 54 -3.35 -4.16 2.64
CA SER A 54 -3.83 -3.08 3.50
C SER A 54 -4.23 -3.58 4.88
N SER A 55 -3.75 -2.92 5.93
CA SER A 55 -4.20 -3.17 7.31
C SER A 55 -5.62 -2.67 7.57
N ILE A 56 -6.09 -1.68 6.81
CA ILE A 56 -7.43 -1.08 6.94
C ILE A 56 -8.54 -2.09 6.60
N ALA A 57 -8.23 -3.07 5.77
CA ALA A 57 -9.18 -4.09 5.33
C ALA A 57 -9.50 -5.14 6.41
N LYS A 58 -8.74 -5.21 7.50
CA LYS A 58 -8.95 -6.22 8.54
C LYS A 58 -10.10 -5.85 9.46
N GLY A 59 -10.95 -6.83 9.77
CA GLY A 59 -12.07 -6.65 10.73
C GLY A 59 -13.20 -5.74 10.24
N THR A 60 -13.33 -5.50 8.93
CA THR A 60 -14.44 -4.72 8.35
C THR A 60 -15.13 -5.49 7.21
N ASN A 61 -16.29 -5.03 6.77
CA ASN A 61 -17.03 -5.59 5.64
C ASN A 61 -16.75 -4.85 4.33
N THR A 62 -17.06 -5.50 3.22
CA THR A 62 -16.74 -5.00 1.87
C THR A 62 -17.43 -3.66 1.59
N PHE A 63 -18.67 -3.47 2.04
CA PHE A 63 -19.38 -2.19 1.88
C PHE A 63 -18.65 -1.02 2.56
N ASN A 64 -18.22 -1.20 3.81
CA ASN A 64 -17.47 -0.20 4.55
C ASN A 64 -16.09 0.07 3.93
N LEU A 65 -15.43 -0.98 3.43
CA LEU A 65 -14.16 -0.85 2.72
C LEU A 65 -14.30 -0.05 1.42
N LEU A 66 -15.39 -0.25 0.66
CA LEU A 66 -15.70 0.53 -0.53
C LEU A 66 -15.89 2.01 -0.20
N LYS A 67 -16.57 2.33 0.90
CA LYS A 67 -16.70 3.73 1.38
C LYS A 67 -15.37 4.38 1.77
N GLN A 68 -14.37 3.58 2.15
CA GLN A 68 -13.01 4.05 2.46
C GLN A 68 -12.11 4.10 1.22
N THR A 69 -12.56 3.55 0.09
CA THR A 69 -11.81 3.54 -1.15
C THR A 69 -11.87 4.93 -1.80
N PRO A 70 -10.74 5.53 -2.20
CA PRO A 70 -10.75 6.83 -2.84
C PRO A 70 -11.64 6.87 -4.08
N MET A 71 -12.25 8.02 -4.34
CA MET A 71 -13.20 8.26 -5.45
C MET A 71 -14.54 7.54 -5.34
N ILE A 72 -14.73 6.62 -4.39
CA ILE A 72 -16.04 6.00 -4.14
C ILE A 72 -16.78 6.80 -3.07
N SER A 73 -18.06 7.06 -3.32
CA SER A 73 -18.99 7.58 -2.32
C SER A 73 -20.25 6.72 -2.28
N SER A 74 -20.99 6.82 -1.17
CA SER A 74 -22.32 6.20 -1.07
C SER A 74 -23.36 7.28 -0.87
N ILE A 75 -24.44 7.19 -1.63
CA ILE A 75 -25.66 8.00 -1.45
C ILE A 75 -26.68 7.13 -0.73
N ASP A 76 -27.29 7.70 0.32
CA ASP A 76 -28.36 7.08 1.12
C ASP A 76 -28.02 5.71 1.72
N GLY A 77 -26.73 5.35 1.78
CA GLY A 77 -26.25 4.05 2.24
C GLY A 77 -26.63 2.87 1.34
N LYS A 78 -27.15 3.15 0.13
CA LYS A 78 -27.68 2.15 -0.81
C LYS A 78 -27.00 2.19 -2.17
N THR A 79 -26.75 3.38 -2.70
CA THR A 79 -26.16 3.55 -4.03
C THR A 79 -24.69 3.88 -3.90
N LEU A 80 -23.82 3.16 -4.61
CA LEU A 80 -22.41 3.47 -4.71
C LEU A 80 -22.15 4.31 -5.97
N LYS A 81 -21.32 5.35 -5.85
CA LYS A 81 -20.96 6.23 -6.96
C LYS A 81 -19.46 6.44 -7.05
N ILE A 82 -19.02 6.80 -8.25
CA ILE A 82 -17.65 7.23 -8.50
C ILE A 82 -17.66 8.74 -8.72
N LEU A 83 -16.73 9.45 -8.08
CA LEU A 83 -16.58 10.89 -8.22
C LEU A 83 -16.35 11.28 -9.70
N GLY A 84 -17.16 12.21 -10.21
CA GLY A 84 -17.11 12.63 -11.62
C GLY A 84 -17.87 11.71 -12.58
N LYS A 85 -18.58 10.69 -12.09
CA LYS A 85 -19.49 9.83 -12.85
C LYS A 85 -20.92 9.98 -12.35
N ASN A 86 -21.89 9.69 -13.24
CA ASN A 86 -23.30 9.77 -12.90
C ASN A 86 -23.70 8.64 -11.95
N ASP A 87 -23.20 7.45 -12.25
CA ASP A 87 -23.43 6.23 -11.48
C ASP A 87 -22.24 5.25 -11.59
N ALA A 88 -22.25 4.21 -10.77
CA ALA A 88 -21.26 3.14 -10.80
C ALA A 88 -21.91 1.76 -10.89
N VAL A 89 -21.45 0.96 -11.85
CA VAL A 89 -21.88 -0.44 -11.99
C VAL A 89 -20.90 -1.33 -11.26
N ILE A 90 -21.43 -2.24 -10.43
CA ILE A 90 -20.61 -3.16 -9.64
C ILE A 90 -20.35 -4.45 -10.42
N TYR A 91 -19.08 -4.84 -10.45
CA TYR A 91 -18.60 -6.09 -10.99
C TYR A 91 -17.93 -6.90 -9.87
N ILE A 92 -18.09 -8.21 -9.91
CA ILE A 92 -17.40 -9.14 -9.00
C ILE A 92 -16.62 -10.11 -9.86
N ASN A 93 -15.29 -10.15 -9.69
CA ASN A 93 -14.39 -10.96 -10.51
C ASN A 93 -14.59 -10.73 -12.02
N ASN A 94 -14.70 -9.47 -12.45
CA ASN A 94 -14.98 -9.04 -13.83
C ASN A 94 -16.33 -9.51 -14.40
N LYS A 95 -17.26 -9.98 -13.56
CA LYS A 95 -18.63 -10.30 -13.98
C LYS A 95 -19.59 -9.24 -13.48
N LYS A 96 -20.47 -8.74 -14.37
CA LYS A 96 -21.51 -7.78 -14.01
C LYS A 96 -22.44 -8.40 -12.99
N THR A 97 -22.72 -7.67 -11.91
CA THR A 97 -23.70 -8.10 -10.93
C THR A 97 -25.10 -7.78 -11.43
N ASN A 98 -25.99 -8.77 -11.40
CA ASN A 98 -27.40 -8.65 -11.81
C ASN A 98 -28.36 -8.61 -10.61
N MET A 99 -27.84 -8.32 -9.41
CA MET A 99 -28.64 -8.18 -8.20
C MET A 99 -29.30 -6.80 -8.17
N ASP A 100 -30.44 -6.69 -7.50
CA ASP A 100 -30.96 -5.40 -7.09
C ASP A 100 -30.00 -4.70 -6.11
N SER A 101 -30.16 -3.38 -5.97
CA SER A 101 -29.27 -2.56 -5.16
C SER A 101 -29.28 -2.99 -3.69
N GLU A 102 -30.45 -3.26 -3.12
CA GLU A 102 -30.61 -3.70 -1.72
C GLU A 102 -29.88 -5.01 -1.42
N ALA A 103 -30.12 -6.05 -2.21
CA ALA A 103 -29.51 -7.37 -2.10
C ALA A 103 -28.00 -7.30 -2.30
N LEU A 104 -27.53 -6.47 -3.23
CA LEU A 104 -26.12 -6.22 -3.43
C LEU A 104 -25.48 -5.59 -2.18
N ILE A 105 -26.10 -4.57 -1.59
CA ILE A 105 -25.59 -3.94 -0.37
C ILE A 105 -25.57 -4.93 0.80
N GLU A 106 -26.60 -5.77 0.94
CA GLU A 106 -26.63 -6.81 1.97
C GLU A 106 -25.49 -7.81 1.79
N MET A 107 -25.28 -8.29 0.56
CA MET A 107 -24.15 -9.17 0.22
C MET A 107 -22.80 -8.50 0.52
N LEU A 108 -22.61 -7.22 0.18
CA LEU A 108 -21.37 -6.49 0.47
C LEU A 108 -21.15 -6.27 1.98
N LYS A 109 -22.22 -6.15 2.77
CA LYS A 109 -22.16 -6.04 4.23
C LYS A 109 -21.87 -7.38 4.90
N SER A 110 -22.35 -8.49 4.33
CA SER A 110 -22.07 -9.84 4.83
C SER A 110 -20.70 -10.38 4.39
N THR A 111 -20.14 -9.86 3.30
CA THR A 111 -18.83 -10.27 2.78
C THR A 111 -17.69 -9.62 3.57
N PRO A 112 -16.83 -10.41 4.25
CA PRO A 112 -15.63 -9.91 4.90
C PRO A 112 -14.67 -9.24 3.91
N SER A 113 -14.10 -8.10 4.28
CA SER A 113 -13.10 -7.42 3.46
C SER A 113 -11.83 -8.23 3.25
N GLU A 114 -11.57 -9.18 4.14
CA GLU A 114 -10.43 -10.09 4.07
C GLU A 114 -10.53 -11.07 2.91
N ASP A 115 -11.73 -11.32 2.37
CA ASP A 115 -11.92 -12.16 1.19
C ASP A 115 -11.67 -11.40 -0.11
N ILE A 116 -11.44 -10.08 -0.03
CA ILE A 116 -11.16 -9.24 -1.20
C ILE A 116 -9.65 -9.20 -1.46
N GLN A 117 -9.26 -9.48 -2.70
CA GLN A 117 -7.88 -9.35 -3.16
C GLN A 117 -7.56 -7.90 -3.51
N LYS A 118 -8.40 -7.29 -4.36
CA LYS A 118 -8.26 -5.90 -4.80
C LYS A 118 -9.61 -5.30 -5.21
N ILE A 119 -9.69 -3.98 -5.14
CA ILE A 119 -10.81 -3.19 -5.66
C ILE A 119 -10.26 -2.32 -6.79
N GLU A 120 -10.95 -2.30 -7.92
CA GLU A 120 -10.60 -1.48 -9.07
C GLU A 120 -11.71 -0.47 -9.32
N VAL A 121 -11.35 0.82 -9.27
CA VAL A 121 -12.25 1.93 -9.57
C VAL A 121 -11.92 2.43 -10.97
N ILE A 122 -12.74 2.04 -11.93
CA ILE A 122 -12.50 2.23 -13.36
C ILE A 122 -13.36 3.41 -13.83
N THR A 123 -12.71 4.52 -14.13
CA THR A 123 -13.37 5.74 -14.60
C THR A 123 -13.49 5.79 -16.11
N VAL A 124 -12.70 4.99 -16.83
CA VAL A 124 -12.80 4.84 -18.29
C VAL A 124 -12.94 3.36 -18.59
N PRO A 125 -14.16 2.79 -18.47
CA PRO A 125 -14.37 1.38 -18.76
C PRO A 125 -14.04 1.06 -20.22
N GLY A 126 -13.24 0.02 -20.44
CA GLY A 126 -12.99 -0.52 -21.78
C GLY A 126 -14.14 -1.40 -22.27
N SER A 127 -13.97 -1.95 -23.48
CA SER A 127 -14.98 -2.81 -24.13
C SER A 127 -15.28 -4.11 -23.37
N GLU A 128 -14.43 -4.51 -22.42
CA GLU A 128 -14.67 -5.67 -21.57
C GLU A 128 -15.84 -5.47 -20.58
N PHE A 129 -16.24 -4.21 -20.33
CA PHE A 129 -17.34 -3.88 -19.43
C PHE A 129 -18.58 -3.44 -20.22
N GLN A 130 -19.73 -4.02 -19.88
CA GLN A 130 -21.04 -3.69 -20.47
C GLN A 130 -21.73 -2.61 -19.64
N VAL A 131 -21.37 -1.35 -19.89
CA VAL A 131 -21.84 -0.16 -19.18
C VAL A 131 -22.03 1.02 -20.14
N GLU A 132 -22.84 2.00 -19.73
CA GLU A 132 -23.05 3.22 -20.49
C GLU A 132 -21.84 4.16 -20.41
N SER A 133 -21.64 5.03 -21.41
CA SER A 133 -20.45 5.91 -21.48
C SER A 133 -20.25 6.84 -20.27
N LYS A 134 -21.33 7.16 -19.55
CA LYS A 134 -21.31 8.05 -18.37
C LYS A 134 -21.18 7.32 -17.04
N GLU A 135 -21.22 6.00 -17.05
CA GLU A 135 -21.07 5.15 -15.86
C GLU A 135 -19.59 4.86 -15.60
N GLY A 136 -19.25 4.67 -14.33
CA GLY A 136 -17.98 4.06 -13.94
C GLY A 136 -18.18 2.59 -13.56
N VAL A 137 -17.08 1.86 -13.42
CA VAL A 137 -17.11 0.47 -12.94
C VAL A 137 -16.35 0.35 -11.63
N ILE A 138 -16.96 -0.33 -10.66
CA ILE A 138 -16.28 -0.79 -9.45
C ILE A 138 -16.16 -2.30 -9.56
N ASN A 139 -14.95 -2.80 -9.79
CA ASN A 139 -14.69 -4.23 -9.88
C ASN A 139 -14.05 -4.73 -8.59
N ILE A 140 -14.76 -5.64 -7.92
CA ILE A 140 -14.33 -6.27 -6.68
C ILE A 140 -13.74 -7.63 -7.05
N VAL A 141 -12.43 -7.78 -6.88
CA VAL A 141 -11.75 -9.03 -7.16
C VAL A 141 -11.56 -9.78 -5.86
N MET A 142 -12.20 -10.95 -5.77
CA MET A 142 -12.14 -11.84 -4.62
C MET A 142 -10.81 -12.60 -4.61
N LYS A 143 -10.35 -12.98 -3.42
CA LYS A 143 -9.28 -13.97 -3.27
C LYS A 143 -9.79 -15.30 -3.80
N LYS A 144 -8.90 -16.04 -4.48
CA LYS A 144 -9.19 -17.42 -4.85
C LYS A 144 -9.30 -18.25 -3.57
N ALA A 145 -10.37 -19.03 -3.44
CA ALA A 145 -10.46 -20.03 -2.39
C ALA A 145 -9.22 -20.92 -2.48
N LYS A 146 -8.51 -21.06 -1.37
CA LYS A 146 -7.38 -21.99 -1.29
C LYS A 146 -8.01 -23.39 -1.30
N THR A 147 -8.08 -24.02 -2.47
CA THR A 147 -8.40 -25.44 -2.56
C THR A 147 -7.28 -26.18 -1.85
N THR A 148 -7.45 -26.42 -0.56
CA THR A 148 -6.64 -27.38 0.17
C THR A 148 -6.96 -28.71 -0.46
N VAL A 149 -6.17 -29.12 -1.45
CA VAL A 149 -6.15 -30.50 -1.90
C VAL A 149 -5.60 -31.26 -0.71
N THR A 150 -6.49 -31.78 0.13
CA THR A 150 -6.17 -32.82 1.09
C THR A 150 -5.75 -34.01 0.25
N THR A 151 -4.45 -34.13 -0.02
CA THR A 151 -3.88 -35.39 -0.51
C THR A 151 -4.09 -36.39 0.62
N GLU A 152 -5.19 -37.13 0.55
CA GLU A 152 -5.38 -38.31 1.38
C GLU A 152 -4.45 -39.41 0.86
N ARG A 153 -3.51 -39.80 1.74
CA ARG A 153 -2.73 -41.04 1.81
C ARG A 153 -1.48 -41.14 0.96
#